data_AF-A0A6N4H853-F1
#
_entry.id   AF-A0A6N4H853-F1
#
_cell.length_a   1.000
_cell.length_b   1.000
_cell.length_c   1.000
_cell.angle_alpha   90.00
_cell.angle_beta   90.00
_cell.angle_gamma   90.00
#
_symmetry.space_group_name_H-M   'P 1'
#
loop_
_entity.id
_entity.type
_entity.pdbx_description
1 polymer ?
#
loop_
_entity_poly.entity_id
_entity_poly.type
_entity_poly.pdbx_seq_one_letter_code
_entity_poly.pdbx_strand_id
1 'polypeptide(L)'
;MWVLLASPSCSENKPAAASPAVGVWADKDCELFRSKRFALLFERNDSITTSLLQLTDATDTVLLGKTVFTPDTVLMQYIWTPGEARQSADLGTVQPDGRLRIVVDGRERMLEKVENFEVVAPYEMLKASPLEIGSCIQQWCLGTRCHCENGTVSFQAGTNRHSYTFNIEPGFVYCRAARLRFNDHGGLFAQNVRMMDNSREHTAYMAPDNRAESAEPLKIDNTKFSPYQCVFDEDGIYWSFIRFEGNTAVIHGCGELYRFARPAIDDPDQTEWIAFEKY
;
A
#
# COMPACT_ATOMS: atom_id res chain seq x y z
N MET A 1 1.99 28.39 -59.73
CA MET A 1 1.14 27.58 -58.84
C MET A 1 2.07 26.82 -57.90
N TRP A 2 2.34 27.39 -56.72
CA TRP A 2 3.27 26.82 -55.73
C TRP A 2 2.43 26.15 -54.64
N VAL A 3 2.59 24.84 -54.48
CA VAL A 3 1.90 24.05 -53.46
C VAL A 3 2.71 24.13 -52.16
N LEU A 4 2.14 24.79 -51.15
CA LEU A 4 2.62 24.74 -49.77
C LEU A 4 2.29 23.37 -49.18
N LEU A 5 3.31 22.56 -48.90
CA LEU A 5 3.17 21.34 -48.11
C LEU A 5 3.19 21.72 -46.62
N ALA A 6 2.03 21.67 -45.98
CA ALA A 6 1.92 21.77 -44.53
C ALA A 6 2.45 20.47 -43.90
N SER A 7 3.54 20.59 -43.14
CA SER A 7 4.03 19.51 -42.29
C SER A 7 3.07 19.30 -41.12
N PRO A 8 2.54 18.09 -40.87
CA PRO A 8 1.80 17.83 -39.65
C PRO A 8 2.77 17.92 -38.48
N SER A 9 2.54 18.88 -37.59
CA SER A 9 3.22 18.95 -36.30
C SER A 9 2.74 17.75 -35.47
N CYS A 10 3.55 16.69 -35.42
CA CYS A 10 3.44 15.68 -34.40
C CYS A 10 3.74 16.36 -33.06
N SER A 11 2.68 16.75 -32.35
CA SER A 11 2.78 16.97 -30.92
C SER A 11 3.14 15.62 -30.31
N GLU A 12 4.40 15.48 -29.90
CA GLU A 12 4.79 14.43 -28.98
C GLU A 12 3.87 14.54 -27.76
N ASN A 13 2.99 13.55 -27.59
CA ASN A 13 2.31 13.30 -26.33
C ASN A 13 3.40 12.96 -25.31
N LYS A 14 4.00 13.99 -24.70
CA LYS A 14 4.79 13.81 -23.49
C LYS A 14 3.85 13.18 -22.46
N PRO A 15 4.19 12.02 -21.88
CA PRO A 15 3.41 11.49 -20.77
C PRO A 15 3.30 12.59 -19.70
N ALA A 16 2.10 12.83 -19.20
CA ALA A 16 1.89 13.78 -18.12
C ALA A 16 2.89 13.46 -17.00
N ALA A 17 3.65 14.47 -16.58
CA ALA A 17 4.63 14.30 -15.50
C ALA A 17 3.93 13.65 -14.30
N ALA A 18 4.54 12.60 -13.74
CA ALA A 18 4.00 11.94 -12.56
C ALA A 18 3.74 13.00 -11.48
N SER A 19 2.55 12.96 -10.87
CA SER A 19 2.20 13.91 -9.81
C SER A 19 3.26 13.81 -8.70
N PRO A 20 3.86 14.94 -8.27
CA PRO A 20 4.92 14.91 -7.27
C PRO A 20 4.45 14.36 -5.91
N ALA A 21 3.13 14.29 -5.72
CA ALA A 21 2.50 13.75 -4.54
C ALA A 21 2.37 12.22 -4.51
N VAL A 22 2.61 11.52 -5.63
CA VAL A 22 2.67 10.06 -5.61
C VAL A 22 3.85 9.60 -4.75
N GLY A 23 3.59 8.63 -3.88
CA GLY A 23 4.57 8.10 -2.94
C GLY A 23 3.95 7.68 -1.61
N VAL A 24 4.83 7.25 -0.71
CA VAL A 24 4.52 7.06 0.71
C VAL A 24 5.02 8.29 1.46
N TRP A 25 4.18 8.85 2.32
CA TRP A 25 4.45 10.02 3.12
C TRP A 25 4.15 9.75 4.58
N ALA A 26 4.94 10.30 5.50
CA ALA A 26 4.70 10.10 6.92
C ALA A 26 5.16 11.28 7.78
N ASP A 27 4.53 11.41 8.94
CA ASP A 27 5.07 12.10 10.11
C ASP A 27 5.06 11.12 11.30
N LYS A 28 5.33 11.62 12.51
CA LYS A 28 5.35 10.80 13.74
C LYS A 28 4.04 10.03 13.98
N ASP A 29 2.91 10.60 13.59
CA ASP A 29 1.55 10.16 13.93
C ASP A 29 0.69 9.92 12.68
N CYS A 30 1.30 9.84 11.50
CA CYS A 30 0.56 9.74 10.24
C CYS A 30 1.36 8.97 9.18
N GLU A 31 0.66 8.15 8.40
CA GLU A 31 1.17 7.57 7.16
C GLU A 31 0.15 7.70 6.04
N LEU A 32 0.59 8.12 4.87
CA LEU A 32 -0.21 8.25 3.67
C LEU A 32 0.45 7.51 2.51
N PHE A 33 -0.20 6.44 2.05
CA PHE A 33 0.04 5.90 0.71
C PHE A 33 -0.79 6.72 -0.30
N ARG A 34 -0.15 7.26 -1.34
CA ARG A 34 -0.84 7.99 -2.42
C ARG A 34 -0.36 7.51 -3.79
N SER A 35 -1.28 6.95 -4.57
CA SER A 35 -1.10 6.60 -5.99
C SER A 35 -1.86 7.58 -6.90
N LYS A 36 -2.07 7.26 -8.19
CA LYS A 36 -2.87 8.13 -9.06
C LYS A 36 -4.35 8.02 -8.72
N ARG A 37 -4.82 6.85 -8.31
CA ARG A 37 -6.25 6.59 -8.05
C ARG A 37 -6.60 6.40 -6.58
N PHE A 38 -5.65 6.14 -5.69
CA PHE A 38 -5.96 5.83 -4.29
C PHE A 38 -5.14 6.65 -3.32
N ALA A 39 -5.76 6.98 -2.19
CA ALA A 39 -5.10 7.48 -1.01
C ALA A 39 -5.55 6.65 0.19
N LEU A 40 -4.60 6.06 0.91
CA LEU A 40 -4.85 5.37 2.17
C LEU A 40 -4.08 6.08 3.27
N LEU A 41 -4.81 6.67 4.18
CA LEU A 41 -4.29 7.44 5.31
C LEU A 41 -4.49 6.66 6.60
N PHE A 42 -3.43 6.60 7.40
CA PHE A 42 -3.47 6.23 8.81
C PHE A 42 -3.10 7.45 9.63
N GLU A 43 -3.84 7.71 10.70
CA GLU A 43 -3.57 8.81 11.61
C GLU A 43 -3.76 8.35 13.05
N ARG A 44 -2.78 8.66 13.91
CA ARG A 44 -2.92 8.65 15.35
C ARG A 44 -3.22 10.06 15.86
N ASN A 45 -4.22 10.16 16.73
CA ASN A 45 -4.49 11.35 17.52
C ASN A 45 -4.75 10.90 18.95
N ASP A 46 -3.77 11.14 19.83
CA ASP A 46 -3.73 10.58 21.18
C ASP A 46 -3.92 9.05 21.18
N SER A 47 -4.95 8.54 21.84
CA SER A 47 -5.29 7.12 21.89
C SER A 47 -6.16 6.64 20.72
N ILE A 48 -6.54 7.54 19.81
CA ILE A 48 -7.40 7.21 18.68
C ILE A 48 -6.53 6.94 17.45
N THR A 49 -6.80 5.82 16.77
CA THR A 49 -6.20 5.53 15.46
C THR A 49 -7.30 5.49 14.40
N THR A 50 -7.12 6.25 13.32
CA THR A 50 -8.06 6.36 12.22
C THR A 50 -7.42 5.81 10.95
N SER A 51 -8.19 5.07 10.15
CA SER A 51 -7.82 4.72 8.78
C SER A 51 -8.87 5.22 7.79
N LEU A 52 -8.43 5.76 6.66
CA LEU A 52 -9.28 6.35 5.62
C LEU A 52 -8.79 5.89 4.25
N LEU A 53 -9.68 5.24 3.48
CA LEU A 53 -9.41 4.87 2.10
C LEU A 53 -10.23 5.75 1.16
N GLN A 54 -9.55 6.39 0.21
CA GLN A 54 -10.16 7.29 -0.77
C GLN A 54 -9.83 6.84 -2.19
N LEU A 55 -10.83 6.90 -3.06
CA LEU A 55 -10.67 6.85 -4.51
C LEU A 55 -10.56 8.27 -5.04
N THR A 56 -9.58 8.50 -5.91
CA THR A 56 -9.36 9.74 -6.64
C THR A 56 -9.75 9.51 -8.10
N ASP A 57 -10.66 10.34 -8.61
CA ASP A 57 -10.94 10.44 -10.04
C ASP A 57 -10.39 11.78 -10.59
N ALA A 58 -10.57 12.04 -11.89
CA ALA A 58 -9.98 13.19 -12.56
C ALA A 58 -10.38 14.56 -11.94
N THR A 59 -11.47 14.60 -11.17
CA THR A 59 -12.07 15.85 -10.69
C THR A 59 -12.46 15.83 -9.21
N ASP A 60 -12.48 14.66 -8.58
CA ASP A 60 -13.12 14.48 -7.29
C ASP A 60 -12.51 13.33 -6.48
N THR A 61 -12.89 13.27 -5.21
CA THR A 61 -12.47 12.24 -4.26
C THR A 61 -13.68 11.60 -3.60
N VAL A 62 -13.65 10.28 -3.48
CA VAL A 62 -14.69 9.49 -2.83
C VAL A 62 -14.07 8.74 -1.67
N LEU A 63 -14.50 9.05 -0.45
CA LEU A 63 -14.20 8.22 0.71
C LEU A 63 -14.86 6.85 0.50
N LEU A 64 -14.06 5.80 0.31
CA LEU A 64 -14.55 4.43 0.16
C LEU A 64 -14.81 3.75 1.50
N GLY A 65 -13.98 4.06 2.51
CA GLY A 65 -14.17 3.54 3.85
C GLY A 65 -13.40 4.32 4.90
N LYS A 66 -13.88 4.25 6.14
CA LYS A 66 -13.27 4.85 7.32
C LYS A 66 -13.39 3.92 8.51
N THR A 67 -12.35 3.84 9.33
CA THR A 67 -12.44 3.24 10.66
C THR A 67 -11.84 4.15 11.71
N VAL A 68 -12.38 4.10 12.93
CA VAL A 68 -11.86 4.84 14.09
C VAL A 68 -11.80 3.89 15.26
N PHE A 69 -10.58 3.63 15.74
CA PHE A 69 -10.29 2.73 16.85
C PHE A 69 -9.90 3.55 18.08
N THR A 70 -10.40 3.13 19.24
CA THR A 70 -9.77 3.41 20.54
C THR A 70 -8.95 2.19 20.96
N PRO A 71 -8.26 2.22 22.11
CA PRO A 71 -7.56 1.02 22.60
C PRO A 71 -8.48 -0.15 22.93
N ASP A 72 -9.78 0.11 23.14
CA ASP A 72 -10.73 -0.87 23.68
C ASP A 72 -11.86 -1.23 22.72
N THR A 73 -12.12 -0.44 21.67
CA THR A 73 -13.23 -0.67 20.75
C THR A 73 -13.07 0.03 19.40
N VAL A 74 -13.93 -0.33 18.46
CA VAL A 74 -14.09 0.41 17.20
C VAL A 74 -15.26 1.39 17.36
N LEU A 75 -14.94 2.69 17.44
CA LEU A 75 -15.93 3.76 17.57
C LEU A 75 -16.74 3.97 16.29
N MET A 76 -16.13 3.71 15.13
CA MET A 76 -16.76 3.95 13.84
C MET A 76 -16.23 3.00 12.78
N GLN A 77 -17.15 2.51 11.96
CA GLN A 77 -16.89 1.86 10.68
C GLN A 77 -17.80 2.51 9.65
N TYR A 78 -17.24 2.90 8.52
CA TYR A 78 -17.97 3.46 7.40
C TYR A 78 -17.50 2.77 6.13
N ILE A 79 -18.47 2.41 5.29
CA ILE A 79 -18.28 1.89 3.95
C ILE A 79 -19.19 2.71 3.05
N TRP A 80 -18.64 3.21 1.95
CA TRP A 80 -19.41 3.98 1.00
C TRP A 80 -20.44 3.13 0.28
N THR A 81 -21.66 3.66 0.18
CA THR A 81 -22.74 3.06 -0.62
C THR A 81 -22.96 3.86 -1.90
N PRO A 82 -23.16 3.20 -3.06
CA PRO A 82 -23.56 3.88 -4.29
C PRO A 82 -24.78 4.80 -4.09
N GLY A 83 -24.62 6.07 -4.44
CA GLY A 83 -25.65 7.11 -4.29
C GLY A 83 -25.50 7.98 -3.03
N GLU A 84 -24.61 7.64 -2.11
CA GLU A 84 -24.25 8.53 -1.00
C GLU A 84 -23.50 9.78 -1.49
N ALA A 85 -23.67 10.88 -0.75
CA ALA A 85 -22.93 12.10 -0.99
C ALA A 85 -21.42 11.84 -0.88
N ARG A 86 -20.68 12.31 -1.87
CA ARG A 86 -19.23 12.18 -1.88
C ARG A 86 -18.63 13.03 -0.76
N GLN A 87 -17.73 12.43 0.00
CA GLN A 87 -16.93 13.12 1.00
C GLN A 87 -15.55 13.35 0.41
N SER A 88 -15.25 14.61 0.12
CA SER A 88 -13.95 14.99 -0.41
C SER A 88 -12.90 15.06 0.69
N ALA A 89 -11.64 14.85 0.31
CA ALA A 89 -10.51 14.94 1.24
C ALA A 89 -9.36 15.75 0.66
N ASP A 90 -8.62 16.43 1.55
CA ASP A 90 -7.35 17.05 1.18
C ASP A 90 -6.29 15.96 1.01
N LEU A 91 -6.12 15.48 -0.22
CA LEU A 91 -5.06 14.52 -0.58
C LEU A 91 -3.65 15.12 -0.52
N GLY A 92 -3.58 16.43 -0.31
CA GLY A 92 -2.36 17.16 -0.06
C GLY A 92 -1.76 17.84 -1.26
N THR A 93 -1.04 18.92 -0.95
CA THR A 93 -0.28 19.74 -1.90
C THR A 93 1.19 19.70 -1.51
N VAL A 94 2.06 19.30 -2.44
CA VAL A 94 3.51 19.33 -2.24
C VAL A 94 3.96 20.79 -2.15
N GLN A 95 4.59 21.13 -1.04
CA GLN A 95 5.11 22.46 -0.77
C GLN A 95 6.49 22.66 -1.42
N PRO A 96 6.97 23.91 -1.55
CA PRO A 96 8.30 24.19 -2.13
C PRO A 96 9.47 23.54 -1.40
N ASP A 97 9.31 23.19 -0.12
CA ASP A 97 10.31 22.48 0.69
C ASP A 97 10.30 20.96 0.47
N GLY A 98 9.45 20.46 -0.42
CA GLY A 98 9.32 19.04 -0.77
C GLY A 98 8.43 18.22 0.16
N ARG A 99 7.89 18.81 1.24
CA ARG A 99 6.94 18.13 2.14
C ARG A 99 5.52 18.17 1.58
N LEU A 100 4.70 17.20 1.95
CA LEU A 100 3.29 17.16 1.58
C LEU A 100 2.45 17.78 2.70
N ARG A 101 1.77 18.87 2.38
CA ARG A 101 0.79 19.49 3.27
C ARG A 101 -0.56 18.82 3.08
N ILE A 102 -1.14 18.26 4.14
CA ILE A 102 -2.52 17.73 4.15
C ILE A 102 -3.34 18.38 5.26
N VAL A 103 -4.67 18.30 5.17
CA VAL A 103 -5.59 18.67 6.25
C VAL A 103 -6.46 17.48 6.60
N VAL A 104 -6.38 17.04 7.85
CA VAL A 104 -7.15 15.91 8.38
C VAL A 104 -7.98 16.43 9.55
N ASP A 105 -9.30 16.32 9.43
CA ASP A 105 -10.25 16.84 10.43
C ASP A 105 -9.95 18.31 10.86
N GLY A 106 -9.62 19.15 9.88
CA GLY A 106 -9.31 20.58 10.09
C GLY A 106 -7.91 20.87 10.64
N ARG A 107 -7.09 19.85 10.91
CA ARG A 107 -5.71 19.99 11.38
C ARG A 107 -4.74 19.85 10.21
N GLU A 108 -3.90 20.87 10.03
CA GLU A 108 -2.84 20.83 9.04
C GLU A 108 -1.69 19.94 9.52
N ARG A 109 -1.16 19.12 8.61
CA ARG A 109 0.03 18.29 8.83
C ARG A 109 1.01 18.46 7.67
N MET A 110 2.28 18.32 7.99
CA MET A 110 3.39 18.38 7.05
C MET A 110 4.11 17.03 7.06
N LEU A 111 3.88 16.22 6.02
CA LEU A 111 4.45 14.89 5.90
C LEU A 111 5.75 14.91 5.09
N GLU A 112 6.69 14.06 5.48
CA GLU A 112 7.92 13.81 4.73
C GLU A 112 7.74 12.63 3.79
N LYS A 113 8.40 12.68 2.61
CA LYS A 113 8.36 11.55 1.68
C LYS A 113 9.24 10.42 2.20
N VAL A 114 8.64 9.24 2.39
CA VAL A 114 9.27 8.00 2.84
C VAL A 114 9.73 7.16 1.64
N GLU A 115 8.90 7.11 0.60
CA GLU A 115 9.18 6.37 -0.62
C GLU A 115 8.63 7.14 -1.83
N ASN A 116 9.41 7.20 -2.90
CA ASN A 116 8.93 7.59 -4.21
C ASN A 116 8.69 6.33 -5.05
N PHE A 117 7.61 6.27 -5.81
CA PHE A 117 7.37 5.21 -6.77
C PHE A 117 6.61 5.75 -7.98
N GLU A 118 6.66 5.03 -9.09
CA GLU A 118 5.95 5.38 -10.32
C GLU A 118 4.77 4.44 -10.57
N VAL A 119 3.60 5.01 -10.88
CA VAL A 119 2.46 4.26 -11.40
C VAL A 119 2.56 4.17 -12.93
N VAL A 120 2.74 2.96 -13.43
CA VAL A 120 3.03 2.65 -14.83
C VAL A 120 1.85 1.93 -15.52
N ALA A 121 1.96 1.74 -16.84
CA ALA A 121 1.05 0.86 -17.57
C ALA A 121 1.24 -0.61 -17.14
N PRO A 122 0.24 -1.49 -17.35
CA PRO A 122 0.39 -2.92 -17.13
C PRO A 122 1.63 -3.48 -17.82
N TYR A 123 2.35 -4.38 -17.15
CA TYR A 123 3.57 -4.98 -17.67
C TYR A 123 3.70 -6.45 -17.27
N GLU A 124 4.45 -7.22 -18.05
CA GLU A 124 4.76 -8.60 -17.69
C GLU A 124 5.75 -8.64 -16.52
N MET A 125 5.25 -9.03 -15.35
CA MET A 125 6.10 -9.29 -14.19
C MET A 125 6.97 -10.53 -14.39
N LEU A 126 8.11 -10.58 -13.68
CA LEU A 126 9.05 -11.68 -13.62
C LEU A 126 8.32 -13.00 -13.44
N LYS A 127 8.69 -13.99 -14.26
CA LYS A 127 8.22 -15.37 -14.08
C LYS A 127 8.94 -15.99 -12.90
N ALA A 128 8.32 -16.99 -12.28
CA ALA A 128 8.94 -17.76 -11.21
C ALA A 128 10.35 -18.21 -11.63
N SER A 129 11.35 -17.82 -10.84
CA SER A 129 12.75 -18.14 -11.07
C SER A 129 13.43 -18.49 -9.76
N PRO A 130 14.05 -19.67 -9.62
CA PRO A 130 14.81 -20.01 -8.42
C PRO A 130 16.09 -19.18 -8.25
N LEU A 131 16.49 -18.40 -9.27
CA LEU A 131 17.68 -17.56 -9.24
C LEU A 131 17.40 -16.14 -8.71
N GLU A 132 16.14 -15.73 -8.64
CA GLU A 132 15.73 -14.39 -8.23
C GLU A 132 14.40 -14.44 -7.45
N ILE A 133 14.32 -15.34 -6.46
CA ILE A 133 13.10 -15.62 -5.70
C ILE A 133 12.56 -14.33 -5.09
N GLY A 134 13.45 -13.55 -4.46
CA GLY A 134 13.06 -12.31 -3.80
C GLY A 134 12.50 -11.28 -4.76
N SER A 135 13.15 -11.07 -5.90
CA SER A 135 12.68 -10.13 -6.94
C SER A 135 11.32 -10.53 -7.51
N CYS A 136 11.10 -11.84 -7.74
CA CYS A 136 9.82 -12.35 -8.22
C CYS A 136 8.70 -12.00 -7.24
N ILE A 137 8.86 -12.39 -5.97
CA ILE A 137 7.81 -12.21 -4.96
C ILE A 137 7.56 -10.73 -4.68
N GLN A 138 8.63 -9.94 -4.54
CA GLN A 138 8.50 -8.49 -4.32
C GLN A 138 7.72 -7.84 -5.45
N GLN A 139 8.06 -8.15 -6.71
CA GLN A 139 7.37 -7.56 -7.85
C GLN A 139 5.89 -7.98 -7.93
N TRP A 140 5.58 -9.24 -7.58
CA TRP A 140 4.19 -9.73 -7.59
C TRP A 140 3.29 -9.09 -6.54
N CYS A 141 3.89 -8.43 -5.54
CA CYS A 141 3.14 -7.66 -4.54
C CYS A 141 2.79 -6.24 -5.01
N LEU A 142 3.37 -5.76 -6.12
CA LEU A 142 3.29 -4.35 -6.51
C LEU A 142 1.94 -3.94 -7.10
N GLY A 143 1.60 -2.67 -6.87
CA GLY A 143 0.41 -2.03 -7.40
C GLY A 143 -0.74 -2.05 -6.41
N THR A 144 -1.96 -1.88 -6.90
CA THR A 144 -3.15 -1.80 -6.05
C THR A 144 -4.22 -2.77 -6.49
N ARG A 145 -5.01 -3.24 -5.52
CA ARG A 145 -6.22 -4.03 -5.71
C ARG A 145 -7.30 -3.43 -4.83
N CYS A 146 -8.50 -3.24 -5.37
CA CYS A 146 -9.59 -2.60 -4.65
C CYS A 146 -10.92 -3.23 -5.04
N HIS A 147 -11.69 -3.62 -4.04
CA HIS A 147 -12.99 -4.21 -4.19
C HIS A 147 -13.94 -3.62 -3.15
N CYS A 148 -15.08 -3.09 -3.60
CA CYS A 148 -16.09 -2.49 -2.74
C CYS A 148 -17.46 -2.99 -3.19
N GLU A 149 -18.03 -3.94 -2.45
CA GLU A 149 -19.36 -4.47 -2.73
C GLU A 149 -20.04 -4.99 -1.46
N ASN A 150 -21.37 -5.05 -1.45
CA ASN A 150 -22.17 -5.75 -0.42
C ASN A 150 -21.82 -5.39 1.04
N GLY A 151 -21.53 -4.12 1.31
CA GLY A 151 -21.14 -3.68 2.66
C GLY A 151 -19.76 -4.18 3.08
N THR A 152 -18.88 -4.41 2.11
CA THR A 152 -17.47 -4.74 2.32
C THR A 152 -16.57 -3.80 1.52
N VAL A 153 -15.38 -3.54 2.06
CA VAL A 153 -14.29 -2.87 1.36
C VAL A 153 -13.04 -3.71 1.59
N SER A 154 -12.35 -4.06 0.51
CA SER A 154 -11.07 -4.76 0.53
C SER A 154 -10.11 -4.03 -0.38
N PHE A 155 -9.02 -3.54 0.20
CA PHE A 155 -7.97 -2.83 -0.51
C PHE A 155 -6.60 -3.35 -0.09
N GLN A 156 -5.75 -3.55 -1.09
CA GLN A 156 -4.36 -3.91 -0.90
C GLN A 156 -3.50 -3.03 -1.79
N ALA A 157 -2.37 -2.60 -1.26
CA ALA A 157 -1.34 -1.94 -2.06
C ALA A 157 0.04 -2.48 -1.68
N GLY A 158 0.88 -2.68 -2.67
CA GLY A 158 2.31 -2.95 -2.45
C GLY A 158 3.17 -1.98 -3.26
N THR A 159 4.19 -1.45 -2.60
CA THR A 159 5.25 -0.66 -3.22
C THR A 159 6.56 -1.46 -3.16
N ASN A 160 7.67 -0.86 -3.61
CA ASN A 160 8.96 -1.54 -3.54
C ASN A 160 9.42 -1.75 -2.08
N ARG A 161 8.83 -1.04 -1.11
CA ARG A 161 9.19 -1.10 0.31
C ARG A 161 8.05 -1.42 1.26
N HIS A 162 6.80 -1.14 0.88
CA HIS A 162 5.66 -1.15 1.78
C HIS A 162 4.56 -2.08 1.30
N SER A 163 3.79 -2.59 2.26
CA SER A 163 2.59 -3.39 2.06
C SER A 163 1.45 -2.83 2.91
N TYR A 164 0.30 -2.63 2.27
CA TYR A 164 -0.88 -2.04 2.86
C TYR A 164 -2.06 -2.99 2.74
N THR A 165 -2.93 -2.96 3.75
CA THR A 165 -4.22 -3.62 3.72
C THR A 165 -5.25 -2.71 4.37
N PHE A 166 -6.44 -2.66 3.80
CA PHE A 166 -7.60 -1.98 4.36
C PHE A 166 -8.84 -2.82 4.06
N ASN A 167 -9.30 -3.55 5.07
CA ASN A 167 -10.43 -4.44 4.98
C ASN A 167 -11.48 -4.06 6.04
N ILE A 168 -12.72 -3.89 5.60
CA ILE A 168 -13.89 -3.75 6.46
C ILE A 168 -14.95 -4.71 5.92
N GLU A 169 -15.41 -5.63 6.75
CA GLU A 169 -16.52 -6.54 6.45
C GLU A 169 -17.30 -6.82 7.75
N PRO A 170 -18.52 -7.39 7.67
CA PRO A 170 -19.33 -7.65 8.86
C PRO A 170 -18.59 -8.48 9.94
N GLY A 171 -18.32 -7.86 11.09
CA GLY A 171 -17.65 -8.51 12.23
C GLY A 171 -16.12 -8.64 12.10
N PHE A 172 -15.52 -8.03 11.09
CA PHE A 172 -14.08 -8.04 10.89
C PHE A 172 -13.57 -6.72 10.29
N VAL A 173 -12.58 -6.13 10.96
CA VAL A 173 -11.80 -5.01 10.42
C VAL A 173 -10.33 -5.37 10.49
N TYR A 174 -9.63 -5.14 9.39
CA TYR A 174 -8.18 -5.23 9.36
C TYR A 174 -7.58 -4.15 8.47
N CYS A 175 -6.90 -3.19 9.08
CA CYS A 175 -6.12 -2.19 8.38
C CYS A 175 -4.66 -2.24 8.85
N ARG A 176 -3.71 -2.15 7.91
CA ARG A 176 -2.28 -2.15 8.23
C ARG A 176 -1.44 -1.34 7.25
N ALA A 177 -0.32 -0.88 7.79
CA ALA A 177 0.87 -0.50 7.04
C ALA A 177 2.05 -1.33 7.57
N ALA A 178 2.90 -1.78 6.66
CA ALA A 178 4.10 -2.51 6.99
C ALA A 178 5.18 -2.25 5.95
N ARG A 179 6.44 -2.32 6.38
CA ARG A 179 7.57 -2.50 5.47
C ARG A 179 7.70 -3.98 5.12
N LEU A 180 8.08 -4.27 3.89
CA LEU A 180 8.23 -5.62 3.38
C LEU A 180 9.42 -5.69 2.43
N ARG A 181 10.32 -6.64 2.68
CA ARG A 181 11.48 -6.91 1.81
C ARG A 181 11.64 -8.41 1.60
N PHE A 182 11.80 -8.84 0.35
CA PHE A 182 12.14 -10.22 0.03
C PHE A 182 13.60 -10.39 -0.42
N ASN A 183 14.15 -11.58 -0.17
CA ASN A 183 15.36 -12.10 -0.79
C ASN A 183 15.19 -13.58 -1.14
N ASP A 184 16.28 -14.29 -1.44
CA ASP A 184 16.21 -15.67 -1.92
C ASP A 184 15.87 -16.72 -0.84
N HIS A 185 15.79 -16.31 0.42
CA HIS A 185 15.39 -17.16 1.54
C HIS A 185 13.94 -16.93 1.99
N GLY A 186 13.33 -15.80 1.62
CA GLY A 186 12.00 -15.43 2.10
C GLY A 186 11.78 -13.93 2.20
N GLY A 187 10.83 -13.53 3.03
CA GLY A 187 10.48 -12.13 3.28
C GLY A 187 10.66 -11.72 4.75
N LEU A 188 11.08 -10.48 4.98
CA LEU A 188 10.99 -9.82 6.28
C LEU A 188 9.83 -8.83 6.24
N PHE A 189 8.86 -9.02 7.13
CA PHE A 189 7.67 -8.19 7.27
C PHE A 189 7.69 -7.45 8.61
N ALA A 190 7.68 -6.12 8.58
CA ALA A 190 7.75 -5.28 9.77
C ALA A 190 6.57 -4.32 9.80
N GLN A 191 5.61 -4.58 10.69
CA GLN A 191 4.36 -3.82 10.80
C GLN A 191 4.52 -2.60 11.70
N ASN A 192 4.27 -1.42 11.15
CA ASN A 192 4.30 -0.15 11.88
C ASN A 192 2.89 0.39 12.21
N VAL A 193 1.85 -0.09 11.52
CA VAL A 193 0.45 0.20 11.84
C VAL A 193 -0.38 -1.09 11.81
N ARG A 194 -1.17 -1.33 12.87
CA ARG A 194 -2.11 -2.45 12.98
C ARG A 194 -3.41 -1.99 13.61
N MET A 195 -4.50 -2.14 12.86
CA MET A 195 -5.86 -1.96 13.35
C MET A 195 -6.63 -3.25 13.05
N MET A 196 -6.95 -4.02 14.08
CA MET A 196 -7.62 -5.32 13.96
C MET A 196 -8.79 -5.37 14.94
N ASP A 197 -9.97 -5.73 14.45
CA ASP A 197 -11.11 -6.00 15.31
C ASP A 197 -11.88 -7.22 14.77
N ASN A 198 -12.02 -8.25 15.59
CA ASN A 198 -12.84 -9.42 15.35
C ASN A 198 -13.18 -10.13 16.67
N SER A 199 -13.82 -11.31 16.61
CA SER A 199 -14.22 -12.08 17.79
C SER A 199 -13.07 -12.59 18.69
N ARG A 200 -11.82 -12.52 18.24
CA ARG A 200 -10.62 -13.05 18.90
C ARG A 200 -9.57 -11.99 19.24
N GLU A 201 -9.57 -10.86 18.53
CA GLU A 201 -8.52 -9.84 18.63
C GLU A 201 -9.13 -8.45 18.51
N HIS A 202 -8.71 -7.56 19.42
CA HIS A 202 -8.83 -6.13 19.26
C HIS A 202 -7.42 -5.52 19.37
N THR A 203 -7.00 -4.74 18.38
CA THR A 203 -5.70 -4.06 18.37
C THR A 203 -5.80 -2.74 17.65
N ALA A 204 -5.29 -1.68 18.28
CA ALA A 204 -5.13 -0.35 17.72
C ALA A 204 -3.71 0.12 17.99
N TYR A 205 -2.83 0.00 17.00
CA TYR A 205 -1.41 0.30 17.14
C TYR A 205 -0.88 1.09 15.94
N MET A 206 -0.08 2.10 16.24
CA MET A 206 0.84 2.78 15.31
C MET A 206 2.15 2.99 16.06
N ALA A 207 3.29 2.87 15.37
CA ALA A 207 4.60 3.08 15.97
C ALA A 207 4.71 4.48 16.64
N PRO A 208 5.42 4.64 17.77
CA PRO A 208 5.55 5.92 18.46
C PRO A 208 6.18 7.04 17.62
N ASP A 209 7.03 6.69 16.67
CA ASP A 209 7.51 7.58 15.60
C ASP A 209 7.34 6.86 14.27
N ASN A 210 6.14 6.98 13.70
CA ASN A 210 5.77 6.23 12.52
C ASN A 210 6.64 6.57 11.31
N ARG A 211 7.00 7.85 11.13
CA ARG A 211 7.91 8.26 10.06
C ARG A 211 9.28 7.60 10.20
N ALA A 212 9.87 7.57 11.39
CA ALA A 212 11.16 6.92 11.58
C ALA A 212 11.07 5.42 11.27
N GLU A 213 10.04 4.75 11.77
CA GLU A 213 9.82 3.32 11.55
C GLU A 213 9.61 3.00 10.07
N SER A 214 8.71 3.72 9.40
CA SER A 214 8.37 3.57 7.98
C SER A 214 9.56 3.86 7.04
N ALA A 215 10.40 4.84 7.40
CA ALA A 215 11.57 5.21 6.60
C ALA A 215 12.78 4.28 6.74
N GLU A 216 12.89 3.53 7.83
CA GLU A 216 14.07 2.69 8.09
C GLU A 216 14.15 1.52 7.08
N PRO A 217 15.31 1.32 6.40
CA PRO A 217 15.50 0.18 5.51
C PRO A 217 15.46 -1.16 6.25
N LEU A 218 14.71 -2.13 5.73
CA LEU A 218 14.75 -3.50 6.27
C LEU A 218 16.05 -4.20 5.89
N LYS A 219 16.74 -4.77 6.87
CA LYS A 219 17.95 -5.58 6.69
C LYS A 219 17.62 -7.03 7.00
N ILE A 220 17.76 -7.90 6.01
CA ILE A 220 17.44 -9.32 6.18
C ILE A 220 18.66 -10.05 6.77
N ASP A 221 18.46 -10.67 7.92
CA ASP A 221 19.38 -11.67 8.46
C ASP A 221 18.96 -13.08 8.00
N ASN A 222 19.75 -13.67 7.10
CA ASN A 222 19.45 -14.99 6.55
C ASN A 222 19.46 -16.12 7.59
N THR A 223 20.10 -15.91 8.75
CA THR A 223 20.15 -16.92 9.81
C THR A 223 18.81 -17.05 10.55
N LYS A 224 17.91 -16.06 10.41
CA LYS A 224 16.59 -16.05 11.07
C LYS A 224 15.51 -16.80 10.27
N PHE A 225 15.77 -17.22 9.03
CA PHE A 225 14.81 -18.03 8.28
C PHE A 225 14.82 -19.49 8.77
N SER A 226 13.61 -20.04 8.94
CA SER A 226 13.39 -21.44 9.30
C SER A 226 12.70 -22.20 8.17
N PRO A 227 13.17 -23.40 7.77
CA PRO A 227 12.55 -24.18 6.70
C PRO A 227 11.19 -24.80 7.08
N TYR A 228 10.69 -24.54 8.28
CA TYR A 228 9.47 -25.17 8.80
C TYR A 228 8.38 -24.18 9.24
N GLN A 229 8.74 -22.92 9.51
CA GLN A 229 7.83 -21.94 10.10
C GLN A 229 8.31 -20.51 9.88
N CYS A 230 7.42 -19.55 10.13
CA CYS A 230 7.84 -18.16 10.32
C CYS A 230 8.63 -18.02 11.62
N VAL A 231 9.44 -16.97 11.73
CA VAL A 231 10.16 -16.60 12.95
C VAL A 231 9.81 -15.17 13.34
N PHE A 232 9.38 -14.99 14.60
CA PHE A 232 9.18 -13.68 15.20
C PHE A 232 10.50 -13.18 15.77
N ASP A 233 10.82 -11.93 15.47
CA ASP A 233 12.07 -11.29 15.84
C ASP A 233 11.83 -9.80 16.16
N GLU A 234 12.82 -9.11 16.74
CA GLU A 234 12.74 -7.68 17.02
C GLU A 234 12.56 -6.83 15.75
N ASP A 235 13.14 -7.25 14.63
CA ASP A 235 13.08 -6.55 13.34
C ASP A 235 11.76 -6.79 12.59
N GLY A 236 10.93 -7.72 13.07
CA GLY A 236 9.68 -8.13 12.44
C GLY A 236 9.54 -9.64 12.31
N ILE A 237 8.82 -10.08 11.29
CA ILE A 237 8.50 -11.49 11.06
C ILE A 237 9.22 -11.98 9.81
N TYR A 238 10.02 -13.02 9.98
CA TYR A 238 10.68 -13.72 8.88
C TYR A 238 9.75 -14.80 8.33
N TRP A 239 9.36 -14.66 7.07
CA TRP A 239 8.57 -15.63 6.32
C TRP A 239 9.47 -16.40 5.36
N SER A 240 9.71 -17.69 5.64
CA SER A 240 10.66 -18.48 4.85
C SER A 240 10.03 -19.02 3.56
N PHE A 241 10.72 -18.83 2.45
CA PHE A 241 10.32 -19.40 1.16
C PHE A 241 10.35 -20.92 1.20
N ILE A 242 9.36 -21.55 0.55
CA ILE A 242 9.25 -23.01 0.46
C ILE A 242 9.55 -23.46 -0.97
N ARG A 243 8.77 -22.96 -1.94
CA ARG A 243 8.84 -23.36 -3.35
C ARG A 243 8.00 -22.42 -4.23
N PHE A 244 8.22 -22.54 -5.53
CA PHE A 244 7.24 -22.10 -6.52
C PHE A 244 6.32 -23.26 -6.93
N GLU A 245 5.03 -22.97 -7.04
CA GLU A 245 4.00 -23.81 -7.67
C GLU A 245 3.53 -23.07 -8.94
N GLY A 246 4.17 -23.35 -10.07
CA GLY A 246 4.01 -22.53 -11.27
C GLY A 246 4.46 -21.09 -11.00
N ASN A 247 3.58 -20.11 -11.23
CA ASN A 247 3.82 -18.70 -10.91
C ASN A 247 3.23 -18.28 -9.55
N THR A 248 3.25 -19.18 -8.56
CA THR A 248 2.85 -18.88 -7.18
C THR A 248 3.98 -19.22 -6.23
N ALA A 249 4.44 -18.27 -5.42
CA ALA A 249 5.38 -18.53 -4.35
C ALA A 249 4.62 -19.02 -3.12
N VAL A 250 5.10 -20.10 -2.50
CA VAL A 250 4.57 -20.61 -1.24
C VAL A 250 5.60 -20.32 -0.14
N ILE A 251 5.15 -19.68 0.94
CA ILE A 251 6.01 -19.19 2.02
C ILE A 251 5.40 -19.59 3.37
N HIS A 252 6.23 -19.86 4.38
CA HIS A 252 5.79 -20.07 5.76
C HIS A 252 5.26 -18.78 6.38
N GLY A 253 3.93 -18.64 6.42
CA GLY A 253 3.25 -17.64 7.24
C GLY A 253 3.14 -18.08 8.70
N CYS A 254 2.69 -17.18 9.57
CA CYS A 254 2.53 -17.48 10.98
C CYS A 254 1.16 -18.11 11.26
N GLY A 255 1.13 -19.45 11.29
CA GLY A 255 -0.08 -20.25 11.50
C GLY A 255 -0.72 -20.79 10.22
N GLU A 256 -0.25 -20.35 9.05
CA GLU A 256 -0.72 -20.79 7.73
C GLU A 256 0.35 -20.63 6.65
N LEU A 257 0.08 -21.12 5.44
CA LEU A 257 0.95 -20.89 4.28
C LEU A 257 0.49 -19.65 3.52
N TYR A 258 1.42 -18.73 3.26
CA TYR A 258 1.16 -17.59 2.39
C TYR A 258 1.46 -17.93 0.93
N ARG A 259 0.62 -17.41 0.05
CA ARG A 259 0.67 -17.65 -1.39
C ARG A 259 0.70 -16.32 -2.12
N PHE A 260 1.80 -16.06 -2.83
CA PHE A 260 1.96 -14.88 -3.67
C PHE A 260 1.90 -15.32 -5.12
N ALA A 261 0.75 -15.11 -5.76
CA ALA A 261 0.55 -15.44 -7.17
C ALA A 261 1.00 -14.26 -8.04
N ARG A 262 1.71 -14.55 -9.13
CA ARG A 262 2.04 -13.55 -10.15
C ARG A 262 0.75 -13.01 -10.79
N PRO A 263 0.48 -11.70 -10.71
CA PRO A 263 -0.60 -11.08 -11.45
C PRO A 263 -0.45 -11.34 -12.96
N ALA A 264 -1.55 -11.68 -13.63
CA ALA A 264 -1.60 -11.65 -15.08
C ALA A 264 -1.64 -10.19 -15.56
N ILE A 265 -1.12 -9.91 -16.76
CA ILE A 265 -1.13 -8.54 -17.30
C ILE A 265 -2.55 -7.98 -17.47
N ASP A 266 -3.53 -8.88 -17.65
CA ASP A 266 -4.96 -8.63 -17.80
C ASP A 266 -5.76 -8.98 -16.52
N ASP A 267 -5.09 -9.13 -15.37
CA ASP A 267 -5.74 -9.38 -14.08
C ASP A 267 -6.76 -8.27 -13.77
N PRO A 268 -8.07 -8.57 -13.75
CA PRO A 268 -9.11 -7.56 -13.56
C PRO A 268 -9.10 -6.97 -12.15
N ASP A 269 -8.50 -7.64 -11.18
CA ASP A 269 -8.39 -7.17 -9.79
C ASP A 269 -7.23 -6.17 -9.61
N GLN A 270 -6.29 -6.12 -10.57
CA GLN A 270 -5.17 -5.20 -10.55
C GLN A 270 -5.58 -3.81 -11.05
N THR A 271 -5.79 -2.88 -10.13
CA THR A 271 -6.37 -1.56 -10.43
C THR A 271 -5.33 -0.52 -10.83
N GLU A 272 -4.09 -0.63 -10.33
CA GLU A 272 -2.91 0.15 -10.75
C GLU A 272 -1.65 -0.72 -10.70
N TRP A 273 -0.67 -0.38 -11.53
CA TRP A 273 0.63 -1.05 -11.62
C TRP A 273 1.73 -0.12 -11.16
N ILE A 274 2.66 -0.62 -10.34
CA ILE A 274 3.80 0.15 -9.83
C ILE A 274 5.10 -0.39 -10.45
N ALA A 275 5.98 0.51 -10.85
CA ALA A 275 7.29 0.18 -11.39
C ALA A 275 8.12 -0.56 -10.34
N PHE A 276 8.70 -1.69 -10.75
CA PHE A 276 9.58 -2.45 -9.89
C PHE A 276 10.97 -1.84 -9.87
N GLU A 277 11.45 -1.56 -8.67
CA GLU A 277 12.82 -1.17 -8.39
C GLU A 277 13.41 -2.18 -7.43
N LYS A 278 14.51 -2.81 -7.84
CA LYS A 278 15.19 -3.80 -7.00
C LYS A 278 15.82 -3.08 -5.80
N TYR A 279 15.46 -3.56 -4.61
CA TYR A 279 15.95 -3.07 -3.32
C TYR A 279 17.40 -3.47 -3.03
#